data_AF-A0A6P3QL89-F1
#
_entry.id   AF-A0A6P3QL89-F1
#
_cell.length_a   1.000
_cell.length_b   1.000
_cell.length_c   1.000
_cell.angle_alpha   90.00
_cell.angle_beta   90.00
_cell.angle_gamma   90.00
#
_symmetry.space_group_name_H-M   'P 1'
#
loop_
_entity.id
_entity.type
_entity.pdbx_description
1 polymer ?
#
loop_
_entity_poly.entity_id
_entity_poly.type
_entity_poly.pdbx_seq_one_letter_code
_entity_poly.pdbx_strand_id
1 'polypeptide(L)'
;MKPLMEAILPGHRTMNPCPVWEQKSGCVYLFFICVRGHVTERQQIMSGRNAARLCFICSQDSGYSWSDVRDLTQEVIGPEVKRWATFAVGPGHGIQLQSGRLIIPAYAYYIPYWFFCFQLPCKARPHSLMIYSDDLGATWHHGKFIKPMVTVECEVAEVTGRAGHPVLYCSARTPNRCRAEALSTDHGECFQRPALSQQLCEPPHGCQGSVVSFQPLEIPHGCQDSTGKDASTSQQSPLLDSSLRLQQETRTLSESWLLYSHPTSKKRRVNLGIYLNQTPLEAACWSYPWILHCGPCGYSDLAALEDGLFGCLFECGTKRECEQIAFRLFTDREILSHVRGDCTSPGGNAEPTQN
;
A
#
# COMPACT_ATOMS: atom_id res chain seq x y z
N MET A 1 -13.14 10.10 20.86
CA MET A 1 -12.26 8.94 20.67
C MET A 1 -11.70 8.54 22.02
N LYS A 2 -11.83 7.28 22.45
CA LYS A 2 -11.18 6.78 23.67
C LYS A 2 -9.83 6.16 23.28
N PRO A 3 -8.74 6.35 24.06
CA PRO A 3 -7.48 5.66 23.80
C PRO A 3 -7.65 4.14 23.88
N LEU A 4 -6.96 3.40 23.00
CA LEU A 4 -6.89 1.93 23.04
C LEU A 4 -5.78 1.52 24.01
N MET A 5 -6.17 1.21 25.25
CA MET A 5 -5.22 0.97 26.34
C MET A 5 -4.60 -0.43 26.28
N GLU A 6 -5.25 -1.35 25.57
CA GLU A 6 -4.82 -2.71 25.32
C GLU A 6 -3.56 -2.74 24.45
N ALA A 7 -3.30 -1.73 23.61
CA ALA A 7 -2.12 -1.63 22.76
C ALA A 7 -0.90 -0.99 23.47
N ILE A 8 -0.65 -1.34 24.74
CA ILE A 8 0.42 -0.73 25.55
C ILE A 8 1.38 -1.79 26.09
N LEU A 9 2.67 -1.58 25.86
CA LEU A 9 3.74 -2.29 26.54
C LEU A 9 4.38 -1.37 27.61
N PRO A 10 4.40 -1.75 28.91
CA PRO A 10 4.92 -0.88 29.97
C PRO A 10 6.34 -0.35 29.68
N GLY A 11 6.54 0.96 29.90
CA GLY A 11 7.83 1.64 29.65
C GLY A 11 8.17 1.88 28.17
N HIS A 12 7.24 1.63 27.24
CA HIS A 12 7.41 1.82 25.81
C HIS A 12 6.39 2.82 25.25
N ARG A 13 6.73 3.39 24.08
CA ARG A 13 5.84 4.21 23.24
C ARG A 13 5.33 3.33 22.10
N THR A 14 4.02 3.28 21.93
CA THR A 14 3.35 2.56 20.83
C THR A 14 3.23 3.47 19.61
N MET A 15 3.54 2.95 18.42
CA MET A 15 3.43 3.69 17.15
C MET A 15 3.29 2.73 15.96
N ASN A 16 3.02 3.30 14.79
CA ASN A 16 2.87 2.60 13.50
C ASN A 16 1.80 1.48 13.53
N PRO A 17 0.53 1.82 13.72
CA PRO A 17 -0.55 0.85 13.58
C PRO A 17 -0.56 0.27 12.16
N CYS A 18 -0.74 -1.05 12.07
CA CYS A 18 -0.86 -1.80 10.83
C CYS A 18 -1.90 -2.92 10.98
N PRO A 19 -3.19 -2.63 10.76
CA PRO A 19 -4.24 -3.65 10.83
C PRO A 19 -4.21 -4.57 9.62
N VAL A 20 -4.55 -5.85 9.82
CA VAL A 20 -4.92 -6.80 8.78
C VAL A 20 -6.19 -7.55 9.20
N TRP A 21 -7.09 -7.75 8.25
CA TRP A 21 -8.32 -8.50 8.46
C TRP A 21 -8.17 -9.92 7.90
N GLU A 22 -8.34 -10.91 8.76
CA GLU A 22 -8.35 -12.34 8.40
C GLU A 22 -9.80 -12.75 8.11
N GLN A 23 -10.10 -12.98 6.83
CA GLN A 23 -11.46 -13.13 6.30
C GLN A 23 -12.16 -14.41 6.77
N LYS A 24 -11.43 -15.49 7.07
CA LYS A 24 -12.03 -16.80 7.37
C LYS A 24 -12.65 -16.84 8.77
N SER A 25 -11.96 -16.31 9.76
CA SER A 25 -12.44 -16.22 11.15
C SER A 25 -13.07 -14.88 11.48
N GLY A 26 -12.87 -13.85 10.64
CA GLY A 26 -13.29 -12.48 10.91
C GLY A 26 -12.38 -11.76 11.92
N CYS A 27 -11.24 -12.36 12.28
CA CYS A 27 -10.28 -11.79 13.22
C CYS A 27 -9.58 -10.56 12.62
N VAL A 28 -9.45 -9.49 13.40
CA VAL A 28 -8.63 -8.33 13.06
C VAL A 28 -7.36 -8.37 13.89
N TYR A 29 -6.20 -8.43 13.24
CA TYR A 29 -4.90 -8.26 13.90
C TYR A 29 -4.45 -6.82 13.74
N LEU A 30 -4.17 -6.13 14.84
CA LEU A 30 -3.58 -4.80 14.82
C LEU A 30 -2.11 -4.89 15.22
N PHE A 31 -1.22 -4.85 14.23
CA PHE A 31 0.22 -4.79 14.45
C PHE A 31 0.66 -3.37 14.80
N PHE A 32 1.72 -3.26 15.60
CA PHE A 32 2.37 -2.01 15.94
C PHE A 32 3.78 -2.26 16.44
N ILE A 33 4.57 -1.20 16.60
CA ILE A 33 5.82 -1.26 17.35
C ILE A 33 5.72 -0.60 18.70
N CYS A 34 6.43 -1.16 19.68
CA CYS A 34 6.68 -0.54 20.97
C CYS A 34 8.17 -0.20 21.10
N VAL A 35 8.50 1.08 21.22
CA VAL A 35 9.89 1.55 21.39
C VAL A 35 10.12 2.01 22.81
N ARG A 36 11.21 1.57 23.46
CA ARG A 36 11.53 1.97 24.84
C ARG A 36 11.49 3.49 25.01
N GLY A 37 10.77 3.99 26.01
CA GLY A 37 10.25 5.37 26.01
C GLY A 37 11.29 6.49 25.84
N HIS A 38 12.46 6.36 26.47
CA HIS A 38 13.55 7.35 26.40
C HIS A 38 14.52 7.12 25.23
N VAL A 39 14.28 6.13 24.39
CA VAL A 39 15.16 5.77 23.26
C VAL A 39 14.56 6.29 21.96
N THR A 40 15.35 7.07 21.24
CA THR A 40 15.02 7.63 19.92
C THR A 40 15.49 6.71 18.79
N GLU A 41 14.85 6.78 17.63
CA GLU A 41 15.29 6.09 16.42
C GLU A 41 16.76 6.42 16.08
N ARG A 42 17.14 7.71 16.14
CA ARG A 42 18.51 8.15 15.89
C ARG A 42 19.53 7.50 16.84
N GLN A 43 19.22 7.37 18.13
CA GLN A 43 20.11 6.69 19.08
C GLN A 43 20.27 5.21 18.74
N GLN A 44 19.18 4.53 18.35
CA GLN A 44 19.22 3.14 17.92
C GLN A 44 20.09 2.96 16.67
N ILE A 45 19.87 3.77 15.62
CA ILE A 45 20.64 3.75 14.38
C ILE A 45 22.13 4.02 14.64
N MET A 46 22.47 5.04 15.43
CA MET A 46 23.87 5.41 15.68
C MET A 46 24.61 4.41 16.57
N SER A 47 23.91 3.76 17.51
CA SER A 47 24.53 2.82 18.46
C SER A 47 24.44 1.35 18.04
N GLY A 48 23.54 1.02 17.12
CA GLY A 48 23.21 -0.36 16.74
C GLY A 48 22.41 -1.12 17.80
N ARG A 49 22.01 -0.45 18.89
CA ARG A 49 21.30 -1.06 20.01
C ARG A 49 19.80 -0.96 19.80
N ASN A 50 19.19 -2.06 19.39
CA ASN A 50 17.75 -2.18 19.23
C ASN A 50 17.00 -2.03 20.56
N ALA A 51 15.93 -1.25 20.53
CA ALA A 51 15.00 -1.04 21.64
C ALA A 51 13.53 -1.05 21.16
N ALA A 52 13.27 -1.58 19.97
CA ALA A 52 11.95 -1.74 19.39
C ALA A 52 11.42 -3.17 19.62
N ARG A 53 10.11 -3.29 19.78
CA ARG A 53 9.38 -4.55 19.91
C ARG A 53 8.31 -4.62 18.84
N LEU A 54 8.17 -5.80 18.22
CA LEU A 54 7.09 -6.12 17.30
C LEU A 54 5.93 -6.67 18.12
N CYS A 55 4.79 -6.00 18.10
CA CYS A 55 3.63 -6.38 18.89
C CYS A 55 2.38 -6.45 18.03
N PHE A 56 1.41 -7.24 18.47
CA PHE A 56 0.03 -7.09 18.01
C PHE A 56 -0.96 -7.32 19.15
N ILE A 57 -2.19 -6.84 18.92
CA ILE A 57 -3.41 -7.26 19.62
C ILE A 57 -4.41 -7.75 18.56
N CYS A 58 -5.33 -8.65 18.94
CA CYS A 58 -6.36 -9.12 18.02
C CYS A 58 -7.76 -8.89 18.56
N SER A 59 -8.72 -8.75 17.64
CA SER A 59 -10.15 -8.62 17.93
C SER A 59 -10.91 -9.70 17.18
N GLN A 60 -11.82 -10.38 17.88
CA GLN A 60 -12.72 -11.39 17.31
C GLN A 60 -14.15 -10.86 17.12
N ASP A 61 -14.39 -9.60 17.45
CA ASP A 61 -15.68 -8.94 17.45
C ASP A 61 -15.62 -7.62 16.65
N SER A 62 -14.99 -7.65 15.48
CA SER A 62 -14.95 -6.52 14.54
C SER A 62 -14.39 -5.21 15.15
N GLY A 63 -13.47 -5.31 16.11
CA GLY A 63 -12.78 -4.18 16.74
C GLY A 63 -13.45 -3.62 18.00
N TYR A 64 -14.53 -4.25 18.51
CA TYR A 64 -15.20 -3.80 19.74
C TYR A 64 -14.38 -4.07 21.00
N SER A 65 -13.71 -5.22 21.08
CA SER A 65 -12.78 -5.60 22.14
C SER A 65 -11.49 -6.18 21.58
N TRP A 66 -10.44 -6.14 22.40
CA TRP A 66 -9.09 -6.49 21.99
C TRP A 66 -8.43 -7.40 23.03
N SER A 67 -7.59 -8.32 22.55
CA SER A 67 -6.77 -9.18 23.38
C SER A 67 -5.68 -8.40 24.13
N ASP A 68 -5.02 -9.09 25.07
CA ASP A 68 -3.73 -8.64 25.59
C ASP A 68 -2.66 -8.55 24.49
N VAL A 69 -1.64 -7.71 24.71
CA VAL A 69 -0.48 -7.56 23.80
C VAL A 69 0.31 -8.85 23.70
N ARG A 70 0.55 -9.31 22.47
CA ARG A 70 1.55 -10.35 22.16
C ARG A 70 2.82 -9.71 21.59
N ASP A 71 3.97 -9.91 22.25
CA ASP A 71 5.29 -9.53 21.74
C ASP A 71 5.85 -10.65 20.86
N LEU A 72 5.91 -10.38 19.55
CA LEU A 72 6.40 -11.29 18.51
C LEU A 72 7.88 -11.13 18.19
N THR A 73 8.60 -10.23 18.87
CA THR A 73 9.99 -9.89 18.50
C THR A 73 10.89 -11.13 18.44
N GLN A 74 10.77 -12.01 19.43
CA GLN A 74 11.58 -13.23 19.49
C GLN A 74 11.11 -14.31 18.52
N GLU A 75 9.81 -14.41 18.26
CA GLU A 75 9.21 -15.39 17.36
C GLU A 75 9.55 -15.08 15.90
N VAL A 76 9.37 -13.82 15.49
CA VAL A 76 9.51 -13.40 14.09
C VAL A 76 10.97 -13.10 13.76
N ILE A 77 11.66 -12.30 14.58
CA ILE A 77 12.99 -11.76 14.27
C ILE A 77 14.10 -12.59 14.95
N GLY A 78 13.82 -13.08 16.16
CA GLY A 78 14.73 -13.94 16.92
C GLY A 78 16.15 -13.38 17.05
N PRO A 79 17.21 -14.18 16.83
CA PRO A 79 18.59 -13.74 17.03
C PRO A 79 19.03 -12.65 16.04
N GLU A 80 18.33 -12.49 14.90
CA GLU A 80 18.63 -11.46 13.90
C GLU A 80 18.38 -10.04 14.40
N VAL A 81 17.61 -9.88 15.49
CA VAL A 81 17.34 -8.56 16.10
C VAL A 81 18.63 -7.80 16.45
N LYS A 82 19.72 -8.53 16.74
CA LYS A 82 21.06 -7.95 17.00
C LYS A 82 21.68 -7.29 15.76
N ARG A 83 21.24 -7.67 14.56
CA ARG A 83 21.67 -7.08 13.28
C ARG A 83 20.75 -5.96 12.82
N TRP A 84 19.69 -5.66 13.55
CA TRP A 84 18.71 -4.63 13.19
C TRP A 84 18.82 -3.51 14.21
N ALA A 85 19.31 -2.34 13.79
CA ALA A 85 19.44 -1.20 14.69
C ALA A 85 18.07 -0.79 15.25
N THR A 86 17.04 -0.79 14.40
CA THR A 86 15.62 -0.63 14.74
C THR A 86 14.80 -1.15 13.55
N PHE A 87 13.49 -1.31 13.73
CA PHE A 87 12.55 -1.70 12.67
C PHE A 87 11.18 -1.10 12.93
N ALA A 88 10.30 -1.14 11.93
CA ALA A 88 8.88 -0.86 12.09
C ALA A 88 8.02 -1.69 11.13
N VAL A 89 6.73 -1.76 11.42
CA VAL A 89 5.68 -2.24 10.49
C VAL A 89 4.97 -1.04 9.87
N GLY A 90 4.36 -1.25 8.69
CA GLY A 90 3.63 -0.25 7.92
C GLY A 90 4.31 1.14 7.93
N PRO A 91 3.62 2.19 8.43
CA PRO A 91 2.21 2.21 8.84
C PRO A 91 1.28 2.11 7.61
N GLY A 92 -0.02 1.99 7.85
CA GLY A 92 -1.02 1.72 6.82
C GLY A 92 -1.69 0.38 7.11
N HIS A 93 -2.09 -0.38 6.10
CA HIS A 93 -2.71 -1.69 6.29
C HIS A 93 -1.81 -2.87 5.85
N GLY A 94 -2.09 -4.05 6.41
CA GLY A 94 -1.67 -5.33 5.86
C GLY A 94 -2.78 -5.94 4.99
N ILE A 95 -2.46 -7.03 4.28
CA ILE A 95 -3.42 -7.68 3.36
C ILE A 95 -3.48 -9.18 3.60
N GLN A 96 -4.62 -9.78 3.24
CA GLN A 96 -4.72 -11.23 3.05
C GLN A 96 -4.71 -11.53 1.55
N LEU A 97 -3.78 -12.39 1.12
CA LEU A 97 -3.65 -12.81 -0.27
C LEU A 97 -4.77 -13.81 -0.63
N GLN A 98 -5.01 -14.02 -1.93
CA GLN A 98 -5.90 -15.07 -2.43
C GLN A 98 -5.51 -16.48 -1.95
N SER A 99 -4.24 -16.71 -1.64
CA SER A 99 -3.75 -17.96 -1.05
C SER A 99 -4.18 -18.16 0.42
N GLY A 100 -4.70 -17.13 1.08
CA GLY A 100 -5.01 -17.10 2.50
C GLY A 100 -3.88 -16.58 3.38
N ARG A 101 -2.66 -16.42 2.84
CA ARG A 101 -1.50 -15.86 3.56
C ARG A 101 -1.78 -14.42 3.99
N LEU A 102 -1.50 -14.11 5.25
CA LEU A 102 -1.51 -12.75 5.78
C LEU A 102 -0.15 -12.09 5.55
N ILE A 103 -0.14 -10.82 5.14
CA ILE A 103 1.07 -10.03 4.89
C ILE A 103 0.99 -8.71 5.68
N ILE A 104 2.06 -8.42 6.41
CA ILE A 104 2.30 -7.15 7.09
C ILE A 104 3.56 -6.51 6.50
N PRO A 105 3.46 -5.35 5.82
CA PRO A 105 4.63 -4.65 5.32
C PRO A 105 5.49 -4.14 6.48
N ALA A 106 6.81 -4.20 6.32
CA ALA A 106 7.76 -3.78 7.36
C ALA A 106 9.07 -3.25 6.76
N TYR A 107 9.91 -2.66 7.60
CA TYR A 107 11.28 -2.31 7.25
C TYR A 107 12.20 -2.37 8.46
N ALA A 108 13.48 -2.63 8.23
CA ALA A 108 14.50 -2.63 9.29
C ALA A 108 15.79 -1.94 8.86
N TYR A 109 16.42 -1.24 9.81
CA TYR A 109 17.76 -0.67 9.66
C TYR A 109 18.82 -1.75 9.89
N TYR A 110 19.18 -2.46 8.84
CA TYR A 110 20.12 -3.58 8.88
C TYR A 110 21.58 -3.12 9.07
N ILE A 111 22.33 -3.78 9.95
CA ILE A 111 23.75 -3.54 10.26
C ILE A 111 24.59 -4.61 9.54
N PRO A 112 25.24 -4.28 8.40
CA PRO A 112 25.91 -5.29 7.58
C PRO A 112 27.29 -5.74 8.09
N TYR A 113 27.98 -4.95 8.92
CA TYR A 113 29.36 -5.21 9.29
C TYR A 113 29.55 -5.41 10.80
N TRP A 114 30.22 -6.50 11.15
CA TRP A 114 30.69 -6.79 12.49
C TRP A 114 32.22 -6.88 12.43
N PHE A 115 32.93 -5.96 13.08
CA PHE A 115 34.40 -5.97 13.09
C PHE A 115 34.88 -6.36 14.48
N PHE A 116 35.61 -7.49 14.59
CA PHE A 116 36.26 -7.97 15.82
C PHE A 116 35.42 -7.75 17.09
N CYS A 117 34.23 -8.33 17.14
CA CYS A 117 33.27 -8.27 18.26
C CYS A 117 32.56 -6.92 18.49
N PHE A 118 32.85 -5.85 17.75
CA PHE A 118 32.13 -4.57 17.82
C PHE A 118 31.25 -4.35 16.58
N GLN A 119 30.01 -3.94 16.81
CA GLN A 119 29.14 -3.46 15.73
C GLN A 119 29.67 -2.11 15.26
N LEU A 120 29.84 -1.92 13.94
CA LEU A 120 30.10 -0.61 13.33
C LEU A 120 28.74 0.01 12.98
N PRO A 121 28.08 0.70 13.93
CA PRO A 121 26.65 0.94 13.85
C PRO A 121 26.34 2.12 12.90
N CYS A 122 27.31 2.99 12.64
CA CYS A 122 27.25 4.14 11.74
C CYS A 122 26.99 3.78 10.26
N LYS A 123 26.76 2.50 9.93
CA LYS A 123 26.48 2.00 8.58
C LYS A 123 25.14 1.27 8.46
N ALA A 124 24.24 1.37 9.45
CA ALA A 124 22.93 0.77 9.36
C ALA A 124 22.17 1.31 8.12
N ARG A 125 21.61 0.41 7.30
CA ARG A 125 20.88 0.76 6.08
C ARG A 125 19.46 0.19 6.13
N PRO A 126 18.43 1.03 5.91
CA PRO A 126 17.07 0.53 5.92
C PRO A 126 16.73 -0.21 4.64
N HIS A 127 16.02 -1.31 4.80
CA HIS A 127 15.42 -2.09 3.73
C HIS A 127 14.04 -2.56 4.16
N SER A 128 13.08 -2.48 3.24
CA SER A 128 11.74 -3.02 3.42
C SER A 128 11.77 -4.54 3.35
N LEU A 129 10.79 -5.20 3.96
CA LEU A 129 10.55 -6.65 3.97
C LEU A 129 9.08 -6.92 4.28
N MET A 130 8.65 -8.17 4.20
CA MET A 130 7.30 -8.58 4.58
C MET A 130 7.36 -9.49 5.80
N ILE A 131 6.44 -9.30 6.74
CA ILE A 131 6.12 -10.27 7.78
C ILE A 131 4.87 -11.01 7.33
N TYR A 132 4.80 -12.33 7.50
CA TYR A 132 3.69 -13.13 6.98
C TYR A 132 3.31 -14.30 7.88
N SER A 133 2.08 -14.78 7.70
CA SER A 133 1.54 -15.97 8.34
C SER A 133 0.76 -16.81 7.32
N ASP A 134 1.01 -18.12 7.31
CA ASP A 134 0.35 -19.11 6.47
C ASP A 134 -0.71 -19.94 7.22
N ASP A 135 -0.84 -19.73 8.53
CA ASP A 135 -1.66 -20.53 9.44
C ASP A 135 -2.69 -19.68 10.19
N LEU A 136 -3.26 -18.70 9.49
CA LEU A 136 -4.31 -17.80 9.99
C LEU A 136 -3.86 -16.99 11.21
N GLY A 137 -2.59 -16.59 11.27
CA GLY A 137 -2.03 -15.75 12.32
C GLY A 137 -1.57 -16.50 13.57
N ALA A 138 -1.50 -17.83 13.55
CA ALA A 138 -1.00 -18.61 14.68
C ALA A 138 0.52 -18.46 14.85
N THR A 139 1.27 -18.57 13.75
CA THR A 139 2.71 -18.33 13.69
C THR A 139 3.06 -17.27 12.64
N TRP A 140 4.14 -16.55 12.87
CA TRP A 140 4.59 -15.46 12.00
C TRP A 140 6.07 -15.60 11.63
N HIS A 141 6.38 -15.25 10.39
CA HIS A 141 7.71 -15.28 9.81
C HIS A 141 8.03 -13.97 9.10
N HIS A 142 9.30 -13.71 8.79
CA HIS A 142 9.67 -12.60 7.92
C HIS A 142 10.36 -13.07 6.64
N GLY A 143 10.04 -12.41 5.53
CA GLY A 143 10.70 -12.60 4.24
C GLY A 143 12.09 -11.96 4.20
N LYS A 144 12.69 -11.98 3.01
CA LYS A 144 14.00 -11.37 2.75
C LYS A 144 13.87 -9.86 2.57
N PHE A 145 14.95 -9.15 2.88
CA PHE A 145 15.06 -7.73 2.58
C PHE A 145 14.95 -7.45 1.09
N ILE A 146 14.14 -6.44 0.75
CA ILE A 146 14.03 -5.87 -0.58
C ILE A 146 15.30 -5.06 -0.86
N LYS A 147 16.18 -5.61 -1.71
CA LYS A 147 17.55 -5.13 -1.95
C LYS A 147 17.84 -4.96 -3.45
N PRO A 148 18.85 -4.17 -3.83
CA PRO A 148 19.84 -3.48 -2.99
C PRO A 148 19.46 -2.04 -2.61
N MET A 149 18.30 -1.57 -3.05
CA MET A 149 17.87 -0.18 -2.85
C MET A 149 17.57 0.10 -1.37
N VAL A 150 17.86 1.33 -0.95
CA VAL A 150 17.48 1.82 0.38
C VAL A 150 16.00 2.18 0.36
N THR A 151 15.22 1.51 1.22
CA THR A 151 13.77 1.70 1.33
C THR A 151 13.33 1.66 2.80
N VAL A 152 12.24 2.37 3.12
CA VAL A 152 11.65 2.44 4.48
C VAL A 152 10.17 2.07 4.43
N GLU A 153 9.24 2.91 4.93
CA GLU A 153 7.80 2.63 4.91
C GLU A 153 7.34 2.20 3.51
N CYS A 154 6.59 1.11 3.46
CA CYS A 154 6.07 0.52 2.23
C CYS A 154 4.67 -0.05 2.46
N GLU A 155 3.93 -0.19 1.36
CA GLU A 155 2.68 -0.95 1.33
C GLU A 155 2.68 -1.90 0.14
N VAL A 156 1.78 -2.89 0.20
CA VAL A 156 1.68 -3.96 -0.79
C VAL A 156 0.25 -4.18 -1.22
N ALA A 157 0.09 -4.65 -2.46
CA ALA A 157 -1.20 -5.06 -3.00
C ALA A 157 -1.00 -6.28 -3.90
N GLU A 158 -1.91 -7.26 -3.83
CA GLU A 158 -1.90 -8.41 -4.74
C GLU A 158 -2.60 -8.04 -6.04
N VAL A 159 -1.91 -8.25 -7.18
CA VAL A 159 -2.44 -7.94 -8.50
C VAL A 159 -2.43 -9.17 -9.38
N THR A 160 -3.46 -9.33 -10.20
CA THR A 160 -3.54 -10.39 -11.21
C THR A 160 -3.56 -9.77 -12.60
N GLY A 161 -2.56 -10.07 -13.42
CA GLY A 161 -2.50 -9.60 -14.81
C GLY A 161 -3.14 -10.60 -15.80
N ARG A 162 -2.97 -10.34 -17.10
CA ARG A 162 -3.49 -11.19 -18.21
C ARG A 162 -3.11 -12.66 -18.10
N ALA A 163 -1.92 -12.96 -17.58
CA ALA A 163 -1.43 -14.32 -17.41
C ALA A 163 -2.18 -15.10 -16.31
N GLY A 164 -2.98 -14.43 -15.48
CA GLY A 164 -3.80 -15.05 -14.44
C GLY A 164 -3.06 -15.44 -13.16
N HIS A 165 -1.73 -15.29 -13.11
CA HIS A 165 -0.95 -15.56 -11.91
C HIS A 165 -0.91 -14.32 -11.00
N PRO A 166 -1.24 -14.46 -9.70
CA PRO A 166 -1.15 -13.36 -8.75
C PRO A 166 0.32 -12.99 -8.50
N VAL A 167 0.57 -11.70 -8.42
CA VAL A 167 1.88 -11.11 -8.11
C VAL A 167 1.68 -10.10 -6.99
N LEU A 168 2.56 -10.15 -5.99
CA LEU A 168 2.55 -9.16 -4.92
C LEU A 168 3.36 -7.94 -5.36
N TYR A 169 2.68 -6.81 -5.52
CA TYR A 169 3.27 -5.51 -5.80
C TYR A 169 3.63 -4.81 -4.48
N CYS A 170 4.78 -4.13 -4.43
CA CYS A 170 5.24 -3.33 -3.29
C CYS A 170 5.64 -1.92 -3.75
N SER A 171 5.11 -0.89 -3.09
CA SER A 171 5.53 0.51 -3.24
C SER A 171 6.20 1.00 -1.96
N ALA A 172 7.48 1.37 -2.04
CA ALA A 172 8.29 1.75 -0.88
C ALA A 172 8.86 3.17 -1.00
N ARG A 173 8.91 3.87 0.14
CA ARG A 173 9.53 5.19 0.27
C ARG A 173 11.04 5.09 0.08
N THR A 174 11.60 6.06 -0.63
CA THR A 174 13.04 6.15 -0.87
C THR A 174 13.56 7.58 -0.65
N PRO A 175 14.88 7.76 -0.42
CA PRO A 175 15.49 9.08 -0.44
C PRO A 175 15.69 9.65 -1.86
N ASN A 176 15.37 8.89 -2.92
CA ASN A 176 15.72 9.21 -4.32
C ASN A 176 14.71 10.13 -5.02
N ARG A 177 13.86 10.86 -4.28
CA ARG A 177 12.82 11.76 -4.81
C ARG A 177 11.71 11.07 -5.63
N CYS A 178 11.62 9.74 -5.57
CA CYS A 178 10.53 8.94 -6.13
C CYS A 178 10.36 7.60 -5.38
N ARG A 179 9.24 6.93 -5.61
CA ARG A 179 8.95 5.60 -5.04
C ARG A 179 9.85 4.52 -5.63
N ALA A 180 10.12 3.49 -4.84
CA ALA A 180 10.63 2.21 -5.33
C ALA A 180 9.47 1.23 -5.49
N GLU A 181 9.41 0.56 -6.63
CA GLU A 181 8.44 -0.48 -6.94
C GLU A 181 9.17 -1.82 -7.04
N ALA A 182 8.59 -2.87 -6.47
CA ALA A 182 9.11 -4.23 -6.55
C ALA A 182 7.98 -5.25 -6.65
N LEU A 183 8.25 -6.37 -7.32
CA LEU A 183 7.30 -7.45 -7.52
C LEU A 183 7.81 -8.74 -6.86
N SER A 184 6.89 -9.52 -6.29
CA SER A 184 7.15 -10.85 -5.75
C SER A 184 6.19 -11.86 -6.36
N THR A 185 6.75 -13.00 -6.81
CA THR A 185 6.01 -14.14 -7.35
C THR A 185 5.97 -15.32 -6.37
N ASP A 186 6.48 -15.14 -5.16
CA ASP A 186 6.54 -16.13 -4.07
C ASP A 186 5.82 -15.61 -2.81
N HIS A 187 4.74 -14.85 -3.03
CA HIS A 187 3.84 -14.36 -1.98
C HIS A 187 4.56 -13.57 -0.87
N GLY A 188 5.52 -12.73 -1.24
CA GLY A 188 6.22 -11.79 -0.35
C GLY A 188 7.46 -12.35 0.36
N GLU A 189 7.88 -13.59 0.09
CA GLU A 189 9.11 -14.13 0.68
C GLU A 189 10.36 -13.47 0.08
N CYS A 190 10.39 -13.28 -1.24
CA CYS A 190 11.44 -12.56 -1.96
C CYS A 190 10.85 -11.57 -2.96
N PHE A 191 11.53 -10.45 -3.16
CA PHE A 191 11.19 -9.49 -4.20
C PHE A 191 12.26 -9.45 -5.27
N GLN A 192 11.83 -9.21 -6.50
CA GLN A 192 12.71 -8.82 -7.60
C GLN A 192 13.43 -7.51 -7.27
N ARG A 193 14.47 -7.20 -8.05
CA ARG A 193 15.24 -5.96 -7.86
C ARG A 193 14.30 -4.74 -7.98
N PRO A 194 14.27 -3.84 -6.99
CA PRO A 194 13.41 -2.66 -7.05
C PRO A 194 13.78 -1.72 -8.18
N ALA A 195 12.76 -1.13 -8.81
CA ALA A 195 12.87 -0.08 -9.82
C ALA A 195 12.35 1.25 -9.26
N LEU A 196 12.91 2.37 -9.73
CA LEU A 196 12.43 3.71 -9.34
C LEU A 196 11.27 4.14 -10.24
N SER A 197 10.14 4.52 -9.63
CA SER A 197 8.95 5.00 -10.33
C SER A 197 9.05 6.49 -10.65
N GLN A 198 9.30 6.87 -11.90
CA GLN A 198 9.42 8.29 -12.25
C GLN A 198 8.09 9.07 -12.17
N GLN A 199 6.96 8.37 -12.20
CA GLN A 199 5.60 8.94 -12.12
C GLN A 199 5.15 9.16 -10.67
N LEU A 200 5.66 8.38 -9.71
CA LEU A 200 5.34 8.53 -8.30
C LEU A 200 6.45 9.30 -7.59
N CYS A 201 6.27 10.62 -7.50
CA CYS A 201 7.27 11.51 -6.93
C CYS A 201 7.30 11.47 -5.40
N GLU A 202 8.44 11.89 -4.83
CA GLU A 202 8.67 11.91 -3.39
C GLU A 202 9.22 13.29 -2.94
N PRO A 203 8.67 13.92 -1.88
CA PRO A 203 9.23 15.16 -1.34
C PRO A 203 10.64 14.94 -0.74
N PRO A 204 11.42 16.00 -0.46
CA PRO A 204 12.84 15.87 -0.05
C PRO A 204 13.08 15.00 1.18
N HIS A 205 12.14 14.99 2.12
CA HIS A 205 12.20 14.19 3.33
C HIS A 205 11.35 12.91 3.25
N GLY A 206 10.78 12.58 2.10
CA GLY A 206 9.89 11.44 1.93
C GLY A 206 8.52 11.59 2.60
N CYS A 207 7.61 10.70 2.25
CA CYS A 207 6.31 10.52 2.90
C CYS A 207 5.87 9.05 2.76
N GLN A 208 5.14 8.53 3.75
CA GLN A 208 4.40 7.29 3.50
C GLN A 208 3.29 7.59 2.48
N GLY A 209 2.92 6.57 1.71
CA GLY A 209 1.80 6.57 0.78
C GLY A 209 1.20 5.16 0.76
N SER A 210 -0.04 5.06 0.29
CA SER A 210 -0.82 3.83 0.38
C SER A 210 -1.19 3.27 -0.98
N VAL A 211 -1.25 1.94 -1.09
CA VAL A 211 -1.64 1.23 -2.32
C VAL A 211 -2.66 0.15 -2.03
N VAL A 212 -3.70 0.08 -2.86
CA VAL A 212 -4.67 -1.03 -2.86
C VAL A 212 -4.88 -1.54 -4.27
N SER A 213 -5.22 -2.82 -4.40
CA SER A 213 -5.70 -3.39 -5.66
C SER A 213 -7.22 -3.53 -5.67
N PHE A 214 -7.80 -3.48 -6.86
CA PHE A 214 -9.23 -3.73 -7.06
C PHE A 214 -9.47 -4.29 -8.46
N GLN A 215 -10.63 -4.92 -8.66
CA GLN A 215 -11.09 -5.33 -9.97
C GLN A 215 -12.13 -4.33 -10.48
N PRO A 216 -12.01 -3.81 -11.72
CA PRO A 216 -13.01 -2.91 -12.28
C PRO A 216 -14.33 -3.66 -12.53
N LEU A 217 -15.46 -3.04 -12.16
CA LEU A 217 -16.80 -3.60 -12.37
C LEU A 217 -17.21 -3.64 -13.84
N GLU A 218 -16.74 -2.67 -14.64
CA GLU A 218 -16.99 -2.57 -16.08
C GLU A 218 -15.67 -2.27 -16.79
N ILE A 219 -15.18 -3.20 -17.63
CA ILE A 219 -14.12 -2.89 -18.58
C ILE A 219 -14.78 -2.08 -19.69
N PRO A 220 -14.43 -0.79 -19.91
CA PRO A 220 -14.85 -0.11 -21.11
C PRO A 220 -14.11 -0.82 -22.25
N HIS A 221 -14.83 -1.65 -23.02
CA HIS A 221 -14.30 -2.15 -24.27
C HIS A 221 -13.92 -0.95 -25.14
N GLY A 222 -12.62 -0.69 -25.26
CA GLY A 222 -12.08 0.32 -26.15
C GLY A 222 -12.46 -0.02 -27.59
N CYS A 223 -12.75 1.02 -28.37
CA CYS A 223 -13.11 1.01 -29.79
C CYS A 223 -12.50 -0.16 -30.57
N GLN A 224 -13.37 -1.07 -31.05
CA GLN A 224 -13.04 -1.75 -32.29
C GLN A 224 -13.26 -0.74 -33.42
N ASP A 225 -12.17 -0.36 -34.08
CA ASP A 225 -12.20 0.29 -35.38
C ASP A 225 -12.85 -0.66 -36.40
N SER A 226 -14.16 -0.57 -36.56
CA SER A 226 -14.84 -1.15 -37.72
C SER A 226 -14.68 -0.19 -38.90
N THR A 227 -13.55 -0.31 -39.60
CA THR A 227 -13.48 0.12 -41.00
C THR A 227 -14.10 -0.96 -41.86
N GLY A 228 -15.33 -0.71 -42.33
CA GLY A 228 -16.04 -1.61 -43.23
C GLY A 228 -17.34 -0.98 -43.74
N LYS A 229 -17.28 -0.43 -44.95
CA LYS A 229 -18.36 0.21 -45.70
C LYS A 229 -19.56 -0.71 -45.97
N ASP A 230 -20.73 -0.08 -45.94
CA ASP A 230 -21.93 -0.21 -46.78
C ASP A 230 -22.53 -1.60 -47.08
N ALA A 231 -23.77 -1.85 -46.61
CA ALA A 231 -24.96 -1.97 -47.47
C ALA A 231 -26.27 -2.39 -46.72
N SER A 232 -27.31 -1.57 -46.93
CA SER A 232 -28.78 -1.84 -47.02
C SER A 232 -29.55 -2.70 -46.00
N THR A 233 -30.44 -2.00 -45.28
CA THR A 233 -31.89 -2.20 -45.01
C THR A 233 -32.52 -3.61 -45.11
N SER A 234 -33.14 -4.09 -44.01
CA SER A 234 -34.56 -4.53 -43.96
C SER A 234 -34.99 -4.89 -42.53
N GLN A 235 -36.31 -4.97 -42.34
CA GLN A 235 -37.11 -4.83 -41.13
C GLN A 235 -37.21 -6.08 -40.20
N GLN A 236 -37.68 -5.78 -38.98
CA GLN A 236 -38.61 -6.55 -38.10
C GLN A 236 -38.06 -6.98 -36.73
N SER A 237 -38.87 -6.69 -35.71
CA SER A 237 -38.89 -7.23 -34.34
C SER A 237 -40.35 -7.57 -34.01
N PRO A 238 -40.71 -8.26 -32.90
CA PRO A 238 -39.93 -8.98 -31.88
C PRO A 238 -40.46 -10.44 -31.60
N LEU A 239 -39.83 -11.20 -30.69
CA LEU A 239 -40.45 -11.85 -29.50
C LEU A 239 -39.55 -12.92 -28.81
N LEU A 240 -39.57 -12.84 -27.47
CA LEU A 240 -39.26 -13.81 -26.40
C LEU A 240 -39.63 -15.28 -26.74
N ASP A 241 -39.12 -16.37 -26.16
CA ASP A 241 -38.23 -16.69 -25.02
C ASP A 241 -38.01 -18.23 -25.05
N SER A 242 -37.06 -18.69 -24.24
CA SER A 242 -36.79 -20.07 -23.84
C SER A 242 -35.81 -20.87 -24.72
N SER A 243 -34.53 -20.71 -24.40
CA SER A 243 -33.76 -21.92 -24.08
C SER A 243 -32.66 -21.58 -23.08
N LEU A 244 -32.85 -22.10 -21.88
CA LEU A 244 -31.81 -22.35 -20.89
C LEU A 244 -30.62 -23.03 -21.60
N ARG A 245 -29.59 -22.26 -21.95
CA ARG A 245 -28.29 -22.80 -22.29
C ARG A 245 -27.34 -22.37 -21.19
N LEU A 246 -26.83 -23.38 -20.48
CA LEU A 246 -25.61 -23.34 -19.70
C LEU A 246 -24.60 -22.38 -20.37
N GLN A 247 -24.53 -21.14 -19.89
CA GLN A 247 -23.31 -20.37 -20.01
C GLN A 247 -22.40 -20.90 -18.93
N GLN A 248 -21.62 -21.88 -19.34
CA GLN A 248 -20.34 -22.16 -18.75
C GLN A 248 -19.53 -20.87 -18.92
N GLU A 249 -19.63 -19.98 -17.92
CA GLU A 249 -18.82 -18.78 -17.81
C GLU A 249 -17.36 -19.21 -17.83
N THR A 250 -16.73 -19.11 -18.99
CA THR A 250 -15.31 -18.77 -19.07
C THR A 250 -15.17 -17.47 -18.29
N ARG A 251 -14.90 -17.56 -16.98
CA ARG A 251 -14.39 -16.45 -16.17
C ARG A 251 -13.14 -15.95 -16.90
N THR A 252 -13.31 -14.93 -17.73
CA THR A 252 -12.21 -14.07 -18.11
C THR A 252 -11.66 -13.55 -16.79
N LEU A 253 -10.48 -14.03 -16.40
CA LEU A 253 -9.81 -13.55 -15.20
C LEU A 253 -9.68 -12.03 -15.35
N SER A 254 -10.46 -11.30 -14.56
CA SER A 254 -10.49 -9.84 -14.63
C SER A 254 -9.18 -9.32 -14.07
N GLU A 255 -8.46 -8.56 -14.89
CA GLU A 255 -7.20 -7.93 -14.53
C GLU A 255 -7.42 -6.99 -13.33
N SER A 256 -6.51 -7.05 -12.36
CA SER A 256 -6.54 -6.13 -11.23
C SER A 256 -5.89 -4.81 -11.61
N TRP A 257 -6.46 -3.70 -11.13
CA TRP A 257 -5.86 -2.37 -11.19
C TRP A 257 -5.28 -2.00 -9.83
N LEU A 258 -4.39 -1.02 -9.81
CA LEU A 258 -3.86 -0.42 -8.59
C LEU A 258 -4.34 1.01 -8.42
N LEU A 259 -4.64 1.36 -7.18
CA LEU A 259 -4.86 2.72 -6.74
C LEU A 259 -3.77 3.11 -5.74
N TYR A 260 -3.20 4.30 -5.86
CA TYR A 260 -2.16 4.80 -4.97
C TYR A 260 -2.47 6.22 -4.48
N SER A 261 -2.30 6.48 -3.19
CA SER A 261 -2.45 7.81 -2.58
C SER A 261 -1.14 8.34 -2.02
N HIS A 262 -0.81 9.59 -2.37
CA HIS A 262 0.41 10.26 -1.88
C HIS A 262 0.41 11.76 -2.18
N PRO A 263 1.14 12.60 -1.41
CA PRO A 263 1.38 14.00 -1.77
C PRO A 263 2.01 14.15 -3.17
N THR A 264 1.48 15.07 -3.98
CA THR A 264 1.85 15.20 -5.41
C THR A 264 3.02 16.15 -5.66
N SER A 265 3.46 16.91 -4.65
CA SER A 265 4.53 17.90 -4.80
C SER A 265 5.92 17.33 -4.53
N LYS A 266 6.83 17.54 -5.49
CA LYS A 266 8.28 17.21 -5.37
C LYS A 266 9.03 18.00 -4.29
N LYS A 267 8.40 19.03 -3.72
CA LYS A 267 9.03 19.98 -2.78
C LYS A 267 8.51 19.83 -1.36
N ARG A 268 7.22 19.56 -1.17
CA ARG A 268 6.56 19.58 0.13
C ARG A 268 5.45 18.53 0.19
N ARG A 269 5.09 18.14 1.41
CA ARG A 269 3.93 17.30 1.72
C ARG A 269 2.62 18.11 1.56
N VAL A 270 2.19 18.27 0.31
CA VAL A 270 0.98 19.02 -0.07
C VAL A 270 0.29 18.37 -1.27
N ASN A 271 -1.00 18.65 -1.40
CA ASN A 271 -1.89 18.21 -2.48
C ASN A 271 -1.93 16.69 -2.59
N LEU A 272 -2.78 16.05 -1.78
CA LEU A 272 -2.94 14.59 -1.78
C LEU A 272 -3.55 14.15 -3.09
N GLY A 273 -2.85 13.31 -3.83
CA GLY A 273 -3.28 12.80 -5.13
C GLY A 273 -3.65 11.33 -5.08
N ILE A 274 -4.61 10.94 -5.92
CA ILE A 274 -4.97 9.57 -6.24
C ILE A 274 -4.47 9.25 -7.64
N TYR A 275 -3.62 8.24 -7.74
CA TYR A 275 -3.05 7.73 -8.97
C TYR A 275 -3.69 6.39 -9.31
N LEU A 276 -4.02 6.17 -10.58
CA LEU A 276 -4.54 4.91 -11.09
C LEU A 276 -3.49 4.22 -11.96
N ASN A 277 -3.33 2.91 -11.83
CA ASN A 277 -2.56 2.09 -12.75
C ASN A 277 -3.41 0.89 -13.21
N GLN A 278 -3.75 0.88 -14.51
CA GLN A 278 -4.62 -0.13 -15.11
C GLN A 278 -3.86 -1.35 -15.62
N THR A 279 -2.54 -1.28 -15.68
CA THR A 279 -1.64 -2.36 -16.13
C THR A 279 -0.46 -2.48 -15.15
N PRO A 280 -0.70 -2.89 -13.90
CA PRO A 280 0.28 -2.78 -12.81
C PRO A 280 1.53 -3.65 -12.97
N LEU A 281 1.52 -4.60 -13.91
CA LEU A 281 2.69 -5.44 -14.24
C LEU A 281 3.52 -4.86 -15.39
N GLU A 282 3.06 -3.77 -16.01
CA GLU A 282 3.80 -3.04 -17.03
C GLU A 282 4.52 -1.84 -16.40
N ALA A 283 5.67 -1.47 -16.96
CA ALA A 283 6.48 -0.39 -16.42
C ALA A 283 5.87 0.98 -16.75
N ALA A 284 5.84 1.88 -15.75
CA ALA A 284 5.46 3.29 -15.91
C ALA A 284 4.03 3.55 -16.43
N CYS A 285 3.04 2.89 -15.82
CA CYS A 285 1.63 2.99 -16.20
C CYS A 285 0.75 3.77 -15.21
N TRP A 286 1.35 4.63 -14.37
CA TRP A 286 0.57 5.48 -13.46
C TRP A 286 -0.03 6.70 -14.18
N SER A 287 -1.30 6.98 -13.91
CA SER A 287 -2.00 8.17 -14.40
C SER A 287 -1.44 9.47 -13.82
N TYR A 288 -1.87 10.61 -14.37
CA TYR A 288 -1.81 11.87 -13.62
C TYR A 288 -2.70 11.77 -12.36
N PRO A 289 -2.30 12.42 -11.26
CA PRO A 289 -3.05 12.30 -10.01
C PRO A 289 -4.32 13.14 -10.04
N TRP A 290 -5.43 12.54 -9.63
CA TRP A 290 -6.61 13.29 -9.20
C TRP A 290 -6.36 13.88 -7.81
N ILE A 291 -6.45 15.20 -7.66
CA ILE A 291 -6.25 15.85 -6.36
C ILE A 291 -7.44 15.61 -5.44
N LEU A 292 -7.26 14.73 -4.46
CA LEU A 292 -8.25 14.41 -3.44
C LEU A 292 -8.36 15.52 -2.38
N HIS A 293 -7.25 16.17 -2.06
CA HIS A 293 -7.20 17.24 -1.07
C HIS A 293 -6.14 18.28 -1.43
N CYS A 294 -6.54 19.54 -1.52
CA CYS A 294 -5.63 20.68 -1.75
C CYS A 294 -5.06 21.21 -0.42
N GLY A 295 -3.75 21.48 -0.37
CA GLY A 295 -3.10 22.02 0.83
C GLY A 295 -2.20 21.01 1.56
N PRO A 296 -1.76 21.31 2.80
CA PRO A 296 -0.93 20.42 3.60
C PRO A 296 -1.54 19.04 3.81
N CYS A 297 -0.80 18.00 3.42
CA CYS A 297 -1.22 16.61 3.57
C CYS A 297 -0.02 15.69 3.78
N GLY A 298 -0.15 14.69 4.64
CA GLY A 298 0.93 13.79 5.04
C GLY A 298 0.66 12.34 4.66
N TYR A 299 0.73 11.47 5.65
CA TYR A 299 0.52 10.03 5.51
C TYR A 299 -0.94 9.77 5.11
N SER A 300 -1.17 8.66 4.41
CA SER A 300 -2.49 8.26 3.94
C SER A 300 -2.62 6.74 3.95
N ASP A 301 -3.82 6.22 4.17
CA ASP A 301 -4.15 4.79 4.10
C ASP A 301 -5.46 4.61 3.31
N LEU A 302 -5.42 3.76 2.29
CA LEU A 302 -6.55 3.43 1.42
C LEU A 302 -7.20 2.12 1.87
N ALA A 303 -8.50 2.03 1.67
CA ALA A 303 -9.25 0.79 1.73
C ALA A 303 -10.13 0.68 0.49
N ALA A 304 -10.06 -0.46 -0.21
CA ALA A 304 -11.04 -0.82 -1.23
C ALA A 304 -12.26 -1.46 -0.54
N LEU A 305 -13.44 -0.90 -0.78
CA LEU A 305 -14.72 -1.41 -0.29
C LEU A 305 -15.47 -2.10 -1.45
N GLU A 306 -16.64 -2.63 -1.15
CA GLU A 306 -17.53 -3.24 -2.14
C GLU A 306 -18.00 -2.22 -3.19
N ASP A 307 -18.42 -2.72 -4.35
CA ASP A 307 -19.04 -1.94 -5.43
C ASP A 307 -18.24 -0.73 -5.94
N GLY A 308 -16.90 -0.83 -5.96
CA GLY A 308 -16.02 0.21 -6.51
C GLY A 308 -15.94 1.46 -5.64
N LEU A 309 -16.32 1.36 -4.36
CA LEU A 309 -16.16 2.41 -3.36
C LEU A 309 -14.78 2.31 -2.70
N PHE A 310 -14.16 3.46 -2.44
CA PHE A 310 -12.87 3.56 -1.75
C PHE A 310 -12.97 4.52 -0.58
N GLY A 311 -12.27 4.19 0.50
CA GLY A 311 -12.03 5.07 1.64
C GLY A 311 -10.57 5.47 1.70
N CYS A 312 -10.31 6.74 2.00
CA CYS A 312 -8.97 7.25 2.24
C CYS A 312 -8.95 7.99 3.58
N LEU A 313 -8.11 7.50 4.50
CA LEU A 313 -7.78 8.18 5.75
C LEU A 313 -6.42 8.88 5.57
N PHE A 314 -6.30 10.17 5.92
CA PHE A 314 -5.04 10.88 5.69
C PHE A 314 -4.81 12.05 6.66
N GLU A 315 -3.54 12.33 6.92
CA GLU A 315 -3.10 13.51 7.66
C GLU A 315 -3.31 14.77 6.80
N CYS A 316 -3.94 15.80 7.37
CA CYS A 316 -4.03 17.13 6.74
C CYS A 316 -4.12 18.28 7.76
N GLY A 317 -4.15 19.50 7.25
CA GLY A 317 -4.33 20.69 8.06
C GLY A 317 -4.32 21.98 7.25
N THR A 318 -4.40 23.12 7.93
CA THR A 318 -4.37 24.43 7.29
C THR A 318 -2.94 24.94 7.14
N LYS A 319 -2.08 24.76 8.16
CA LYS A 319 -0.69 25.24 8.13
C LYS A 319 0.31 24.11 7.96
N ARG A 320 0.06 22.97 8.61
CA ARG A 320 0.89 21.77 8.62
C ARG A 320 0.07 20.52 8.34
N GLU A 321 0.73 19.49 7.86
CA GLU A 321 0.14 18.20 7.52
C GLU A 321 -0.39 17.43 8.72
N CYS A 322 0.19 17.59 9.92
CA CYS A 322 -0.12 16.78 11.11
C CYS A 322 -1.10 17.46 12.09
N GLU A 323 -2.03 18.27 11.60
CA GLU A 323 -3.00 18.97 12.47
C GLU A 323 -4.24 18.13 12.77
N GLN A 324 -4.67 17.31 11.81
CA GLN A 324 -5.83 16.43 11.92
C GLN A 324 -5.70 15.22 11.00
N ILE A 325 -6.58 14.24 11.21
CA ILE A 325 -6.78 13.10 10.30
C ILE A 325 -8.16 13.27 9.68
N ALA A 326 -8.23 13.29 8.35
CA ALA A 326 -9.48 13.35 7.60
C ALA A 326 -9.80 11.99 6.97
N PHE A 327 -11.08 11.76 6.71
CA PHE A 327 -11.59 10.59 6.00
C PHE A 327 -12.41 11.06 4.79
N ARG A 328 -12.17 10.46 3.62
CA ARG A 328 -12.95 10.74 2.41
C ARG A 328 -13.31 9.44 1.69
N LEU A 329 -14.56 9.36 1.25
CA LEU A 329 -15.07 8.33 0.34
C LEU A 329 -15.08 8.86 -1.10
N PHE A 330 -14.82 7.98 -2.06
CA PHE A 330 -14.94 8.25 -3.49
C PHE A 330 -15.09 6.93 -4.28
N THR A 331 -15.50 7.03 -5.54
CA THR A 331 -15.80 5.87 -6.40
C THR A 331 -14.81 5.68 -7.55
N ASP A 332 -14.72 4.48 -8.10
CA ASP A 332 -14.01 4.19 -9.35
C ASP A 332 -14.49 5.07 -10.52
N ARG A 333 -15.78 5.40 -10.59
CA ARG A 333 -16.36 6.32 -11.57
C ARG A 333 -15.80 7.74 -11.46
N GLU A 334 -15.64 8.25 -10.23
CA GLU A 334 -14.99 9.54 -10.00
C GLU A 334 -13.53 9.51 -10.41
N ILE A 335 -12.80 8.43 -10.13
CA ILE A 335 -11.40 8.28 -10.56
C ILE A 335 -11.33 8.29 -12.10
N LEU A 336 -12.14 7.47 -12.76
CA LEU A 336 -12.15 7.32 -14.21
C LEU A 336 -12.57 8.59 -14.96
N SER A 337 -13.48 9.39 -14.40
CA SER A 337 -13.89 10.66 -15.02
C SER A 337 -12.75 11.67 -15.04
N HIS A 338 -11.92 11.73 -13.99
CA HIS A 338 -10.74 12.59 -13.95
C HIS A 338 -9.64 12.10 -14.89
N VAL A 339 -9.38 10.78 -14.93
CA VAL A 339 -8.38 10.20 -15.83
C VAL A 339 -8.74 10.45 -17.30
N ARG A 340 -10.03 10.37 -17.68
CA ARG A 340 -10.48 10.62 -19.06
C ARG A 340 -10.52 12.11 -19.43
N GLY A 341 -10.87 13.00 -18.49
CA GLY A 341 -10.92 14.44 -18.72
C GLY A 341 -9.57 15.05 -19.16
N ASP A 342 -8.47 14.47 -18.69
CA ASP A 342 -7.11 14.84 -19.11
C ASP A 342 -6.77 14.35 -20.53
N CYS A 343 -7.34 13.24 -20.99
CA CYS A 343 -7.14 12.75 -22.37
C CYS A 343 -7.92 13.58 -23.41
N THR A 344 -9.00 14.25 -23.02
CA THR A 344 -9.86 15.02 -23.94
C THR A 344 -9.59 16.53 -23.97
N SER A 345 -8.55 17.01 -23.28
CA SER A 345 -8.18 18.43 -23.27
C SER A 345 -7.02 18.71 -24.24
N PRO A 346 -7.26 19.11 -25.50
CA PRO A 346 -6.20 19.70 -26.32
C PRO A 346 -5.84 21.08 -25.74
N GLY A 347 -4.54 21.37 -25.67
CA GLY A 347 -4.00 22.56 -25.01
C GLY A 347 -4.75 23.85 -25.32
N GLY A 348 -5.36 24.42 -24.28
CA GLY A 348 -5.88 25.78 -24.29
C GLY A 348 -4.98 26.65 -23.41
N ASN A 349 -4.15 27.48 -24.04
CA ASN A 349 -3.48 28.59 -23.38
C ASN A 349 -4.52 29.47 -22.69
N ALA A 350 -4.44 29.60 -21.37
CA ALA A 350 -5.04 30.72 -20.66
C ALA A 350 -3.92 31.74 -20.39
N GLU A 351 -3.86 32.79 -21.21
CA GLU A 351 -3.11 34.00 -20.88
C GLU A 351 -3.69 34.66 -19.62
N PRO A 352 -2.85 35.26 -18.76
CA PRO A 352 -3.33 36.01 -17.62
C PRO A 352 -3.80 37.39 -18.08
N THR A 353 -5.10 37.65 -17.97
CA THR A 353 -5.63 39.02 -18.04
C THR A 353 -5.24 39.79 -16.78
N GLN A 354 -4.40 40.80 -16.97
CA GLN A 354 -4.23 41.91 -16.04
C GLN A 354 -5.55 42.69 -15.92
N ASN A 355 -5.97 42.96 -14.69
CA ASN A 355 -6.33 44.29 -14.18
C ASN A 355 -6.56 44.25 -12.67
#